data_AF-A0A3M0RWP2-F1
#
_entry.id   AF-A0A3M0RWP2-F1
#
_cell.length_a   1.000
_cell.length_b   1.000
_cell.length_c   1.000
_cell.angle_alpha   90.00
_cell.angle_beta   90.00
_cell.angle_gamma   90.00
#
_symmetry.space_group_name_H-M   'P 1'
#
loop_
_entity.id
_entity.type
_entity.pdbx_description
1 polymer ?
#
loop_
_entity_poly.entity_id
_entity_poly.type
_entity_poly.pdbx_seq_one_letter_code
_entity_poly.pdbx_strand_id
1 'polypeptide(L)'
;PKALFEERDYLNDLGVDISPDSLIIRNRAQHIITTPTNLERINERNKGKQAIRTTKKGMRQCFTEKTERNGLRVRDFIPQKKFKKKKKKN
;
A
#
# COMPACT_ATOMS: atom_id res chain seq x y z
N PRO A 1 4.60 -1.76 2.72
CA PRO A 1 5.65 -0.81 2.30
C PRO A 1 6.81 -1.41 1.47
N LYS A 2 6.80 -2.72 1.16
CA LYS A 2 7.92 -3.41 0.53
C LYS A 2 8.46 -2.71 -0.74
N ALA A 3 7.58 -2.38 -1.69
CA ALA A 3 7.97 -1.73 -2.94
C ALA A 3 8.72 -0.39 -2.75
N LEU A 4 8.35 0.41 -1.74
CA LEU A 4 9.04 1.67 -1.44
C LEU A 4 10.49 1.44 -1.02
N PHE A 5 10.74 0.43 -0.19
CA PHE A 5 12.10 0.11 0.26
C PHE A 5 12.93 -0.51 -0.86
N GLU A 6 12.33 -1.41 -1.66
CA GLU A 6 13.01 -1.99 -2.83
C GLU A 6 13.42 -0.91 -3.84
N GLU A 7 12.55 0.06 -4.12
CA GLU A 7 12.85 1.16 -5.04
C GLU A 7 13.88 2.14 -4.48
N ARG A 8 13.81 2.45 -3.18
CA ARG A 8 14.82 3.25 -2.49
C ARG A 8 16.20 2.59 -2.61
N ASP A 9 16.28 1.30 -2.31
CA ASP A 9 17.55 0.58 -2.29
C ASP A 9 18.13 0.49 -3.71
N TYR A 10 17.29 0.23 -4.72
CA TYR A 10 17.68 0.27 -6.13
C TYR A 10 18.23 1.64 -6.57
N LEU A 11 17.61 2.74 -6.15
CA LEU A 11 18.09 4.10 -6.48
C LEU A 11 19.39 4.45 -5.78
N ASN A 12 19.54 4.04 -4.52
CA ASN A 12 20.79 4.20 -3.78
C ASN A 12 21.94 3.43 -4.45
N ASP A 13 21.69 2.22 -4.95
CA ASP A 13 22.69 1.41 -5.68
C ASP A 13 23.15 2.08 -6.98
N LEU A 14 22.30 2.94 -7.57
CA LEU A 14 22.62 3.77 -8.74
C LEU A 14 23.30 5.11 -8.38
N GLY A 15 23.57 5.35 -7.10
CA GLY A 15 24.21 6.58 -6.60
C GLY A 15 23.26 7.76 -6.42
N VAL A 16 21.94 7.54 -6.45
CA VAL A 16 20.95 8.58 -6.14
C VAL A 16 20.71 8.60 -4.63
N ASP A 17 20.99 9.72 -3.97
CA ASP A 17 20.75 9.86 -2.52
C ASP A 17 19.25 9.93 -2.19
N ILE A 18 18.72 8.85 -1.61
CA ILE A 18 17.38 8.83 -1.03
C ILE A 18 17.48 8.86 0.50
N SER A 19 17.57 10.07 1.03
CA SER A 19 17.67 10.41 2.46
C SER A 19 16.40 11.12 2.95
N PRO A 20 16.23 11.34 4.27
CA PRO A 20 15.11 12.11 4.80
C PRO A 20 15.04 13.55 4.26
N ASP A 21 16.16 14.09 3.79
CA ASP A 21 16.24 15.42 3.19
C ASP A 21 15.73 15.43 1.74
N SER A 22 15.90 14.35 1.00
CA SER A 22 15.42 14.23 -0.40
C SER A 22 14.02 13.60 -0.52
N LEU A 23 13.56 12.83 0.47
CA LEU A 23 12.26 12.15 0.44
C LEU A 23 11.48 12.27 1.77
N ILE A 24 10.34 12.96 1.72
CA ILE A 24 9.42 13.11 2.85
C ILE A 24 8.13 12.32 2.62
N ILE A 25 7.82 11.40 3.54
CA ILE A 25 6.58 10.61 3.50
C ILE A 25 5.50 11.29 4.35
N ARG A 26 4.36 11.65 3.73
CA ARG A 26 3.24 12.22 4.47
C ARG A 26 2.63 11.20 5.44
N ASN A 27 2.48 11.60 6.70
CA ASN A 27 1.87 10.80 7.77
C ASN A 27 0.42 10.35 7.48
N ARG A 28 -0.34 11.09 6.65
CA ARG A 28 -1.71 10.76 6.22
C ARG A 28 -1.76 9.87 4.98
N ALA A 29 -0.62 9.53 4.37
CA ALA A 29 -0.59 8.63 3.23
C ALA A 29 -1.20 7.27 3.60
N GLN A 30 -2.03 6.74 2.71
CA GLN A 30 -2.68 5.44 2.88
C GLN A 30 -1.67 4.34 2.57
N HIS A 31 -1.66 3.29 3.38
CA HIS A 31 -0.77 2.16 3.21
C HIS A 31 -1.44 1.09 2.36
N ILE A 32 -0.79 0.67 1.29
CA ILE A 32 -1.22 -0.47 0.50
C ILE A 32 -0.82 -1.74 1.25
N ILE A 33 -1.81 -2.48 1.76
CA ILE A 33 -1.61 -3.79 2.39
C ILE A 33 -1.46 -4.85 1.29
N THR A 34 -0.68 -5.91 1.54
CA THR A 34 -0.37 -6.97 0.56
C THR A 34 -1.41 -8.08 0.46
N THR A 35 -2.20 -8.33 1.51
CA THR A 35 -3.26 -9.35 1.51
C THR A 35 -4.39 -9.12 0.49
N PRO A 36 -4.84 -7.89 0.19
CA PRO A 36 -5.91 -7.64 -0.79
C PRO A 36 -5.51 -7.82 -2.26
N THR A 37 -4.21 -7.96 -2.57
CA THR A 37 -3.74 -8.11 -3.95
C THR A 37 -4.22 -9.42 -4.58
N ASN A 38 -4.37 -10.47 -3.78
CA ASN A 38 -4.90 -11.74 -4.24
C ASN A 38 -6.40 -11.67 -4.54
N LEU A 39 -7.15 -10.91 -3.75
CA LEU A 39 -8.57 -10.67 -3.99
C LEU A 39 -8.79 -9.92 -5.31
N GLU A 40 -7.93 -8.92 -5.59
CA GLU A 40 -7.95 -8.22 -6.88
C GLU A 40 -7.68 -9.18 -8.06
N ARG A 41 -6.69 -10.07 -7.92
CA ARG A 41 -6.41 -11.10 -8.93
C ARG A 41 -7.59 -12.05 -9.17
N ILE A 42 -8.22 -12.52 -8.09
CA ILE A 42 -9.39 -13.41 -8.16
C ILE A 42 -10.56 -12.68 -8.82
N ASN A 43 -10.86 -11.45 -8.39
CA ASN A 43 -11.96 -10.67 -8.95
C ASN A 43 -11.78 -10.40 -10.45
N GLU A 44 -10.57 -10.06 -10.88
CA GLU A 44 -10.26 -9.87 -12.30
C GLU A 44 -10.41 -11.18 -13.09
N ARG A 45 -9.96 -12.32 -12.52
CA ARG A 45 -10.15 -13.63 -13.14
C ARG A 45 -11.64 -13.97 -13.29
N ASN A 46 -12.45 -13.71 -12.27
CA ASN A 46 -13.89 -13.99 -12.27
C ASN A 46 -14.66 -13.12 -13.26
N LYS A 47 -14.20 -11.90 -13.54
CA LYS A 47 -14.82 -11.00 -14.54
C LYS A 47 -14.58 -11.43 -15.99
N GLY A 48 -13.59 -12.28 -16.25
CA GLY A 48 -13.31 -12.81 -17.58
C GLY A 48 -13.17 -11.73 -18.65
N LYS A 49 -14.07 -11.71 -19.64
CA LYS A 49 -14.08 -10.73 -20.73
C LYS A 49 -14.37 -9.29 -20.27
N GLN A 50 -14.97 -9.11 -19.10
CA GLN A 50 -15.27 -7.80 -18.49
C GLN A 50 -14.18 -7.36 -17.50
N ALA A 51 -13.05 -8.06 -17.46
CA ALA A 51 -11.93 -7.68 -16.62
C ALA A 51 -11.38 -6.30 -17.02
N ILE A 52 -11.02 -5.49 -16.02
CA ILE A 52 -10.51 -4.14 -16.22
C ILE A 52 -9.02 -4.18 -16.60
N ARG A 53 -8.36 -5.30 -16.33
CA ARG A 53 -6.92 -5.55 -16.51
C ARG A 53 -6.06 -4.65 -15.64
N THR A 54 -6.34 -4.67 -14.33
CA THR A 54 -5.56 -3.88 -13.38
C THR A 54 -4.12 -4.40 -13.23
N THR A 55 -3.22 -3.55 -12.69
CA THR A 55 -1.84 -3.92 -12.38
C THR A 55 -1.71 -4.95 -11.26
N LYS A 56 -2.82 -5.29 -10.59
CA LYS A 56 -2.87 -6.23 -9.46
C LYS A 56 -1.84 -5.87 -8.40
N LYS A 57 -1.77 -4.57 -8.07
CA LYS A 57 -0.92 -4.02 -6.99
C LYS A 57 -1.73 -3.56 -5.78
N GLY A 58 -3.04 -3.80 -5.74
CA GLY A 58 -3.90 -3.43 -4.61
C GLY A 58 -4.33 -1.96 -4.58
N MET A 59 -4.12 -1.20 -5.67
CA MET A 59 -4.48 0.23 -5.72
C MET A 59 -5.99 0.45 -5.50
N ARG A 60 -6.83 -0.35 -6.17
CA ARG A 60 -8.28 -0.26 -6.04
C ARG A 60 -8.73 -0.41 -4.60
N GLN A 61 -8.26 -1.45 -3.91
CA GLN A 61 -8.60 -1.68 -2.51
C GLN A 61 -8.13 -0.52 -1.62
N CYS A 62 -6.91 -0.04 -1.83
CA CYS A 62 -6.37 1.08 -1.05
C CYS A 62 -7.26 2.34 -1.15
N PHE A 63 -7.79 2.63 -2.34
CA PHE A 63 -8.74 3.73 -2.52
C PHE A 63 -10.11 3.43 -1.92
N THR A 64 -10.63 2.20 -2.05
CA THR A 64 -11.87 1.79 -1.39
C THR A 64 -11.78 1.98 0.12
N GLU A 65 -10.72 1.50 0.76
CA GLU A 65 -10.52 1.62 2.20
C GLU A 65 -10.32 3.07 2.67
N LYS A 66 -9.76 3.91 1.80
CA LYS A 66 -9.65 5.36 2.04
C LYS A 66 -11.03 6.00 2.06
N THR A 67 -11.89 5.66 1.10
CA THR A 67 -13.27 6.15 0.99
C THR A 67 -14.14 5.65 2.15
N GLU A 68 -14.00 4.37 2.51
CA GLU A 68 -14.69 3.75 3.65
C GLU A 68 -14.12 4.20 5.02
N ARG A 69 -12.99 4.90 5.02
CA ARG A 69 -12.30 5.43 6.21
C ARG A 69 -11.82 4.32 7.18
N ASN A 70 -11.67 3.09 6.71
CA ASN A 70 -11.26 1.92 7.51
C ASN A 70 -9.79 1.52 7.32
N GLY A 71 -9.11 1.98 6.26
CA GLY A 71 -7.76 1.50 6.00
C GLY A 71 -6.66 2.10 6.88
N LEU A 72 -5.45 1.58 6.68
CA LEU A 72 -4.24 1.96 7.40
C LEU A 72 -3.56 3.17 6.78
N ARG A 73 -3.11 4.11 7.62
CA ARG A 73 -2.27 5.24 7.22
C ARG A 73 -0.89 5.14 7.84
N VAL A 74 0.11 5.81 7.28
CA VAL A 74 1.50 5.82 7.79
C VAL A 74 1.57 6.17 9.28
N ARG A 75 0.80 7.16 9.73
CA ARG A 75 0.72 7.52 11.16
C ARG A 75 0.24 6.39 12.09
N ASP A 76 -0.50 5.42 11.56
CA ASP A 76 -1.05 4.33 12.38
C ASP A 76 0.04 3.32 12.79
N PHE A 77 1.21 3.38 12.15
CA PHE A 77 2.38 2.55 12.46
C PHE A 77 3.26 3.12 13.57
N ILE A 78 3.15 4.41 13.90
CA ILE A 78 3.97 5.05 14.95
C ILE A 78 3.60 4.51 16.34
N PRO A 79 2.31 4.42 16.74
CA PRO A 79 1.93 3.78 18.00
C PRO A 79 1.50 2.32 17.79
N GLN A 80 2.30 1.37 18.29
CA GLN A 80 2.05 -0.08 18.16
C GLN A 80 0.63 -0.52 18.58
N LYS A 81 0.04 0.13 19.61
CA LYS A 81 -1.33 -0.16 20.08
C LYS A 81 -2.40 0.13 19.01
N LYS A 82 -2.26 1.22 18.25
CA LYS A 82 -3.24 1.59 17.19
C LYS A 82 -3.11 0.68 15.98
N PHE A 83 -1.89 0.30 15.61
CA PHE A 83 -1.63 -0.66 14.54
C PHE A 83 -2.32 -2.01 14.80
N LYS A 84 -2.10 -2.62 15.98
CA LYS A 84 -2.70 -3.91 16.34
C LYS A 84 -4.23 -3.88 16.32
N LYS A 85 -4.85 -2.78 16.76
CA LYS A 85 -6.32 -2.62 16.78
C LYS A 85 -6.90 -2.56 15.37
N LYS A 86 -6.25 -1.86 14.43
CA LYS A 86 -6.72 -1.77 13.03
C LYS A 86 -6.42 -3.04 12.23
N LYS A 87 -5.27 -3.68 12.45
CA LYS A 87 -4.94 -4.98 11.82
C LYS A 87 -5.90 -6.11 12.22
N LYS A 88 -6.56 -6.03 13.38
CA LYS A 88 -7.60 -7.02 13.75
C LYS A 88 -8.95 -6.78 13.06
N LYS A 89 -9.18 -5.58 12.53
CA LYS A 89 -10.43 -5.21 11.84
C LYS A 89 -10.38 -5.44 10.32
N ASN A 90 -9.18 -5.50 9.74
CA ASN A 90 -8.91 -5.69 8.31
C ASN A 90 -8.19 -7.03 8.10
#